data_AF-A0A0K9YLV9-F1
#
_entry.id   AF-A0A0K9YLV9-F1
#
_cell.length_a   1.000
_cell.length_b   1.000
_cell.length_c   1.000
_cell.angle_alpha   90.00
_cell.angle_beta   90.00
_cell.angle_gamma   90.00
#
_symmetry.space_group_name_H-M   'P 1'
#
loop_
_entity.id
_entity.type
_entity.pdbx_description
1 polymer ?
#
loop_
_entity_poly.entity_id
_entity_poly.type
_entity_poly.pdbx_seq_one_letter_code
_entity_poly.pdbx_strand_id
1 'polypeptide(L)' 'MFPNIRAEMARNRLTASAMAEKLELNERTLGNKLSGKTEFTWSEVNRIRSIFFPSCSLDYLFEQEKQSTA' A
#
# COMPACT_ATOMS: atom_id res chain seq x y z
N MET A 1 9.22 4.37 2.75
CA MET A 1 8.20 3.44 3.34
C MET A 1 6.82 4.06 3.14
N PHE A 2 5.75 3.27 3.06
CA PHE A 2 4.37 3.79 2.87
C PHE A 2 3.56 3.71 4.18
N PRO A 3 3.69 4.69 5.10
CA PRO A 3 3.04 4.66 6.40
C PRO A 3 1.52 4.79 6.28
N ASN A 4 1.01 5.56 5.32
CA ASN A 4 -0.41 5.82 5.16
C ASN A 4 -1.18 4.55 4.78
N ILE A 5 -0.66 3.71 3.88
CA ILE A 5 -1.27 2.40 3.59
C ILE A 5 -1.30 1.54 4.86
N ARG A 6 -0.23 1.48 5.66
CA ARG A 6 -0.23 0.68 6.90
C ARG A 6 -1.22 1.22 7.93
N ALA A 7 -1.38 2.53 8.03
CA ALA A 7 -2.36 3.16 8.91
C ALA A 7 -3.79 2.83 8.48
N GLU A 8 -4.10 2.94 7.19
CA GLU A 8 -5.40 2.58 6.64
C GLU A 8 -5.69 1.09 6.75
N MET A 9 -4.69 0.23 6.57
CA MET A 9 -4.81 -1.21 6.83
C MET A 9 -5.19 -1.48 8.28
N ALA A 10 -4.53 -0.83 9.24
CA ALA A 10 -4.84 -0.98 10.66
C ALA A 10 -6.25 -0.47 10.99
N ARG A 11 -6.67 0.66 10.42
CA ARG A 11 -8.02 1.23 10.58
C ARG A 11 -9.11 0.32 10.03
N ASN A 12 -8.87 -0.28 8.87
CA ASN A 12 -9.83 -1.17 8.19
C ASN A 12 -9.70 -2.65 8.60
N ARG A 13 -8.82 -2.99 9.56
CA ARG A 13 -8.49 -4.38 9.96
C ARG A 13 -8.08 -5.26 8.78
N LEU A 14 -7.40 -4.69 7.80
CA LEU A 14 -6.86 -5.40 6.64
C LEU A 14 -5.46 -5.93 6.95
N THR A 15 -5.25 -7.22 6.69
CA THR A 15 -3.92 -7.83 6.79
C THR A 15 -3.19 -7.73 5.45
N ALA A 16 -1.85 -7.73 5.50
CA ALA A 16 -1.04 -7.78 4.28
C ALA A 16 -1.37 -9.04 3.47
N SER A 17 -1.65 -10.16 4.15
CA SER A 17 -2.07 -11.43 3.56
C SER A 17 -3.34 -11.27 2.72
N ALA A 18 -4.40 -10.68 3.31
CA ALA A 18 -5.66 -10.47 2.63
C ALA A 18 -5.53 -9.52 1.43
N MET A 19 -4.68 -8.48 1.56
CA MET A 19 -4.41 -7.60 0.42
C MET A 19 -3.67 -8.33 -0.69
N ALA A 20 -2.67 -9.14 -0.33
CA ALA A 20 -1.86 -9.89 -1.27
C ALA A 20 -2.72 -10.88 -2.07
N GLU A 21 -3.61 -11.62 -1.41
CA GLU A 21 -4.55 -12.55 -2.07
C GLU A 21 -5.42 -11.84 -3.12
N LYS A 22 -6.01 -10.70 -2.77
CA LYS A 22 -6.88 -9.93 -3.69
C LYS A 22 -6.12 -9.24 -4.81
N LEU A 23 -4.85 -8.92 -4.60
CA LEU A 23 -3.97 -8.35 -5.62
C LEU A 23 -3.29 -9.41 -6.47
N GLU A 24 -3.50 -10.69 -6.16
CA GLU A 24 -2.83 -11.84 -6.80
C GLU A 24 -1.29 -11.75 -6.64
N LEU A 25 -0.85 -11.24 -5.49
CA LEU A 25 0.55 -11.08 -5.12
C LEU A 25 0.93 -12.02 -3.98
N ASN A 26 2.22 -12.31 -3.88
CA ASN A 26 2.76 -12.95 -2.68
C ASN A 26 2.83 -11.96 -1.51
N GLU A 27 2.53 -12.45 -0.31
CA GLU A 27 2.62 -11.65 0.93
C GLU A 27 3.99 -11.01 1.12
N ARG A 28 5.05 -11.77 0.79
CA ARG A 28 6.44 -11.29 0.82
C ARG A 28 6.66 -10.15 -0.18
N THR A 29 6.09 -10.25 -1.37
CA THR A 29 6.17 -9.21 -2.41
C THR A 29 5.46 -7.95 -1.93
N LEU A 30 4.24 -8.08 -1.39
CA LEU A 30 3.50 -6.96 -0.86
C LEU A 30 4.22 -6.31 0.34
N GLY A 31 4.77 -7.12 1.26
CA GLY A 31 5.56 -6.63 2.39
C GLY A 31 6.81 -5.86 1.95
N ASN A 32 7.50 -6.32 0.91
CA ASN A 32 8.62 -5.61 0.30
C ASN A 32 8.16 -4.27 -0.31
N LYS A 33 7.02 -4.26 -1.00
CA LYS A 33 6.45 -3.04 -1.60
C LYS A 33 6.04 -2.02 -0.53
N LEU A 34 5.31 -2.43 0.49
CA LEU A 34 4.92 -1.58 1.63
C LEU A 34 6.12 -1.03 2.40
N SER A 35 7.19 -1.82 2.52
CA SER A 35 8.44 -1.38 3.13
C SER A 35 9.22 -0.39 2.24
N GLY A 36 8.87 -0.26 0.96
CA GLY A 36 9.60 0.56 -0.01
C GLY A 36 10.83 -0.11 -0.62
N LYS A 37 10.97 -1.45 -0.48
CA LYS A 37 12.06 -2.21 -1.14
C LYS A 37 11.84 -2.37 -2.64
N THR A 38 10.58 -2.36 -3.06
CA THR A 38 10.15 -2.54 -4.45
C THR A 38 9.00 -1.60 -4.74
N GLU A 39 8.91 -1.10 -5.97
CA GLU A 39 7.85 -0.16 -6.37
C GLU A 39 6.53 -0.88 -6.67
N PHE A 40 5.43 -0.14 -6.57
CA PHE A 40 4.12 -0.58 -7.04
C PHE A 40 3.97 -0.23 -8.52
N THR A 41 3.46 -1.16 -9.32
CA THR A 41 3.04 -0.88 -10.69
C THR A 41 1.72 -0.10 -10.68
N TRP A 42 1.48 0.70 -11.72
CA TRP A 42 0.28 1.52 -11.81
C TRP A 42 -1.03 0.70 -11.72
N SER A 43 -1.04 -0.51 -12.27
CA SER A 43 -2.17 -1.44 -12.16
C SER A 43 -2.44 -1.88 -10.72
N GLU A 44 -1.39 -2.18 -9.95
CA GLU A 44 -1.51 -2.52 -8.51
C GLU A 44 -2.01 -1.33 -7.71
N VAL A 45 -1.46 -0.13 -7.97
CA VAL A 45 -1.87 1.12 -7.31
C VAL A 45 -3.37 1.37 -7.50
N ASN A 46 -3.85 1.27 -8.74
CA ASN A 46 -5.25 1.50 -9.05
C ASN A 46 -6.17 0.42 -8.44
N ARG A 47 -5.74 -0.85 -8.45
CA ARG A 47 -6.43 -1.95 -7.76
C ARG A 47 -6.50 -1.73 -6.26
N ILE A 48 -5.40 -1.34 -5.61
CA ILE A 48 -5.33 -1.10 -4.17
C ILE A 48 -6.35 -0.04 -3.76
N ARG A 49 -6.36 1.09 -4.47
CA ARG A 49 -7.33 2.16 -4.23
C ARG A 49 -8.75 1.67 -4.47
N SER A 50 -9.04 1.06 -5.61
CA SER A 50 -10.41 0.65 -5.96
C SER A 50 -10.98 -0.40 -5.00
N ILE A 51 -10.15 -1.36 -4.56
CA ILE A 51 -10.59 -2.52 -3.77
C ILE A 51 -10.60 -2.22 -2.26
N PHE A 52 -9.55 -1.57 -1.75
CA PHE A 52 -9.37 -1.40 -0.30
C PHE A 52 -9.65 0.02 0.19
N PHE A 53 -9.27 1.02 -0.60
CA PHE A 53 -9.28 2.42 -0.15
C PHE A 53 -9.97 3.35 -1.16
N PRO A 54 -11.23 3.07 -1.57
CA PRO A 54 -11.90 3.84 -2.61
C PRO A 54 -12.14 5.31 -2.19
N SER A 55 -12.23 5.54 -0.88
CA SER A 55 -12.41 6.87 -0.28
C SER A 55 -11.11 7.66 -0.12
N CYS A 56 -9.95 7.05 -0.37
CA CYS A 56 -8.65 7.70 -0.23
C CYS A 56 -8.07 8.09 -1.59
N SER A 57 -7.27 9.17 -1.59
CA SER A 57 -6.50 9.60 -2.76
C SER A 57 -5.23 8.77 -2.92
N LEU A 58 -4.81 8.55 -4.17
CA LEU A 58 -3.54 7.88 -4.47
C LEU A 58 -2.35 8.61 -3.86
N ASP A 59 -2.36 9.94 -3.96
CA ASP A 59 -1.33 10.80 -3.37
C ASP A 59 -1.16 10.54 -1.87
N TYR A 60 -2.26 10.47 -1.12
CA TYR A 60 -2.25 10.15 0.31
C TYR A 60 -1.75 8.73 0.59
N LEU A 61 -2.30 7.72 -0.09
CA LEU A 61 -1.93 6.31 0.14
C LEU A 61 -0.45 6.06 -0.15
N PHE A 62 0.03 6.58 -1.28
CA PHE A 62 1.38 6.37 -1.76
C PHE A 62 2.33 7.51 -1.38
N GLU A 63 1.93 8.36 -0.43
CA GLU A 63 2.82 9.33 0.18
C GLU A 63 3.95 8.55 0.86
N GLN A 64 5.14 8.68 0.28
CA GLN A 64 6.35 8.17 0.88
C GLN A 64 6.69 9.10 2.03
N GLU A 65 7.21 8.56 3.14
CA GLU A 65 7.91 9.42 4.09
C GLU A 65 9.00 10.16 3.32
N LYS A 66 8.76 11.46 3.08
CA LYS A 66 9.78 12.37 2.59
C LYS A 66 10.89 12.27 3.63
N GLN A 67 12.06 11.79 3.20
CA GLN A 67 13.27 12.08 3.95
C GLN A 67 13.32 13.61 4.07
N SER A 68 12.99 14.13 5.25
CA SER A 68 13.39 15.45 5.67
C SER A 68 14.91 15.42 5.77
N THR A 69 15.60 15.55 4.63
CA THR A 69 16.95 16.08 4.60
C THR A 69 16.82 17.58 4.78
N ALA A 70 16.82 17.98 6.06
CA ALA A 70 17.21 19.32 6.49
C ALA A 70 18.71 19.53 6.30
#